data_AF-A0A5P2H6J0-F1
#
_entry.id   AF-A0A5P2H6J0-F1
#
_cell.length_a   1.000
_cell.length_b   1.000
_cell.length_c   1.000
_cell.angle_alpha   90.00
_cell.angle_beta   90.00
_cell.angle_gamma   90.00
#
_symmetry.space_group_name_H-M   'P 1'
#
loop_
_entity.id
_entity.type
_entity.pdbx_description
1 polymer ?
#
loop_
_entity_poly.entity_id
_entity_poly.type
_entity_poly.pdbx_seq_one_letter_code
_entity_poly.pdbx_strand_id
1 'polypeptide(L)'
;MAQPNGEQSNALTQQELNRINNQPIAPAVKSQLNQPREPSFELNERDGTQVREYRNKGQATDIQVRSGFGTSYQMSKPEDSSPKFRDHDVNRVPSVNLQW
;
A
#
# COMPACT_ATOMS: atom_id res chain seq x y z
N MET A 1 -36.40 47.87 -8.24
CA MET A 1 -35.61 47.04 -9.18
C MET A 1 -34.70 46.17 -8.35
N ALA A 2 -34.90 44.85 -8.40
CA ALA A 2 -34.17 43.87 -7.58
C ALA A 2 -32.93 43.36 -8.34
N GLN A 3 -31.78 43.34 -7.68
CA GLN A 3 -30.57 42.65 -8.16
C GLN A 3 -30.50 41.27 -7.48
N PRO A 4 -30.20 40.19 -8.20
CA PRO A 4 -30.43 38.84 -7.72
C PRO A 4 -29.33 38.38 -6.76
N ASN A 5 -29.76 37.56 -5.80
CA ASN A 5 -28.96 36.78 -4.86
C ASN A 5 -27.83 36.04 -5.59
N GLY A 6 -26.58 36.34 -5.21
CA GLY A 6 -25.46 35.43 -5.45
C GLY A 6 -25.56 34.25 -4.49
N GLU A 7 -26.19 33.18 -4.96
CA GLU A 7 -26.22 31.88 -4.31
C GLU A 7 -24.80 31.51 -3.88
N GLN A 8 -24.66 31.17 -2.60
CA GLN A 8 -23.44 30.58 -2.04
C GLN A 8 -23.29 29.16 -2.59
N SER A 9 -22.97 29.06 -3.88
CA SER A 9 -22.42 27.84 -4.45
C SER A 9 -21.02 27.68 -3.90
N ASN A 10 -20.73 26.51 -3.32
CA ASN A 10 -19.40 25.99 -2.97
C ASN A 10 -18.51 25.82 -4.23
N ALA A 11 -18.58 26.75 -5.17
CA ALA A 11 -17.90 26.73 -6.44
C ALA A 11 -16.76 27.75 -6.40
N LEU A 12 -15.61 27.32 -6.89
CA LEU A 12 -14.41 28.15 -6.97
C LEU A 12 -14.67 29.35 -7.88
N THR A 13 -14.19 30.52 -7.48
CA THR A 13 -14.21 31.73 -8.30
C THR A 13 -13.28 31.57 -9.52
N GLN A 14 -13.53 32.34 -10.59
CA GLN A 14 -12.66 32.33 -11.78
C GLN A 14 -11.19 32.65 -11.44
N GLN A 15 -10.97 33.48 -10.44
CA GLN A 15 -9.63 33.85 -10.00
C GLN A 15 -8.92 32.68 -9.27
N GLU A 16 -9.67 31.85 -8.56
CA GLU A 16 -9.15 30.63 -7.93
C GLU A 16 -8.85 29.54 -8.97
N LEU A 17 -9.69 29.39 -9.99
CA LEU A 17 -9.45 28.47 -11.11
C LEU A 17 -8.14 28.83 -11.84
N ASN A 18 -7.93 30.11 -12.14
CA ASN A 18 -6.71 30.58 -12.79
C ASN A 18 -5.46 30.33 -11.94
N ARG A 19 -5.57 30.44 -10.61
CA ARG A 19 -4.48 30.11 -9.69
C ARG A 19 -4.15 28.62 -9.75
N ILE A 20 -5.16 27.74 -9.72
CA ILE A 20 -4.96 26.29 -9.78
C ILE A 20 -4.32 25.87 -11.12
N ASN A 21 -4.80 26.41 -12.24
CA ASN A 21 -4.31 26.07 -13.57
C ASN A 21 -2.87 26.53 -13.83
N ASN A 22 -2.42 27.59 -13.16
CA ASN A 22 -1.08 28.15 -13.31
C ASN A 22 -0.13 27.73 -12.17
N GLN A 23 -0.47 26.71 -11.39
CA GLN A 23 0.46 26.17 -10.40
C GLN A 23 1.62 25.44 -11.10
N PRO A 24 2.88 25.75 -10.75
CA PRO A 24 4.01 25.00 -11.27
C PRO A 24 3.90 23.53 -10.82
N ILE A 25 4.17 22.61 -11.74
CA ILE A 25 4.21 21.18 -11.44
C ILE A 25 5.29 20.98 -10.37
N ALA A 26 4.91 20.41 -9.22
CA ALA A 26 5.85 20.13 -8.14
C ALA A 26 7.00 19.26 -8.67
N PRO A 27 8.26 19.50 -8.25
CA PRO A 27 9.38 18.69 -8.68
C PRO A 27 9.14 17.22 -8.30
N ALA A 28 9.50 16.31 -9.21
CA ALA A 28 9.33 14.88 -8.98
C ALA A 28 10.05 14.48 -7.68
N VAL A 29 9.29 13.97 -6.71
CA VAL A 29 9.85 13.42 -5.48
C VAL A 29 10.64 12.18 -5.88
N LYS A 30 11.97 12.25 -5.79
CA LYS A 30 12.83 11.08 -5.94
C LYS A 30 12.65 10.21 -4.69
N SER A 31 11.64 9.34 -4.70
CA SER A 31 11.58 8.24 -3.75
C SER A 31 12.80 7.35 -4.01
N GLN A 32 13.65 7.17 -2.99
CA GLN A 32 14.76 6.23 -3.05
C GLN A 32 14.20 4.82 -2.94
N LEU A 33 13.71 4.34 -4.08
CA LEU A 33 13.34 2.95 -4.29
C LEU A 33 14.60 2.09 -4.09
N ASN A 34 14.55 1.11 -3.20
CA ASN A 34 15.62 0.13 -2.91
C ASN A 34 16.82 0.61 -2.10
N GLN A 35 16.66 1.49 -1.11
CA GLN A 35 17.70 1.60 -0.09
C GLN A 35 17.85 0.27 0.66
N PRO A 36 19.07 -0.30 0.76
CA PRO A 36 19.30 -1.48 1.57
C PRO A 36 18.87 -1.20 3.01
N ARG A 37 18.01 -2.05 3.56
CA ARG A 37 17.60 -1.92 4.95
C ARG A 37 18.77 -2.30 5.86
N GLU A 38 19.03 -1.49 6.88
CA GLU A 38 20.01 -1.81 7.92
C GLU A 38 19.44 -2.88 8.87
N PRO A 39 20.17 -3.96 9.16
CA PRO A 39 19.74 -4.96 10.12
C PRO A 39 19.78 -4.39 11.53
N SER A 40 18.75 -4.69 12.32
CA SER A 40 18.68 -4.37 13.74
C SER A 40 19.51 -5.34 14.60
N PHE A 41 19.79 -6.53 14.08
CA PHE A 41 20.70 -7.50 14.68
C PHE A 41 21.38 -8.31 13.58
N GLU A 42 22.67 -8.60 13.78
CA GLU A 42 23.47 -9.47 12.91
C GLU A 42 24.28 -10.45 13.76
N LEU A 43 24.26 -11.73 13.36
CA LEU A 43 25.07 -12.80 13.92
C LEU A 43 25.73 -13.57 12.77
N ASN A 44 27.04 -13.78 12.89
CA ASN A 44 27.82 -14.61 11.98
C ASN A 44 28.49 -15.72 12.79
N GLU A 45 28.12 -16.96 12.53
CA GLU A 45 28.62 -18.14 13.23
C GLU A 45 29.82 -18.77 12.49
N ARG A 46 30.63 -19.56 13.20
CA ARG A 46 31.86 -20.15 12.66
C ARG A 46 31.62 -21.19 11.58
N ASP A 47 30.44 -21.82 11.58
CA ASP A 47 30.00 -22.79 10.58
C ASP A 47 29.53 -22.12 9.28
N GLY A 48 29.56 -20.78 9.20
CA GLY A 48 29.12 -20.00 8.06
C GLY A 48 27.64 -19.62 8.11
N THR A 49 26.91 -19.96 9.18
CA THR A 49 25.52 -19.53 9.38
C THR A 49 25.47 -18.03 9.68
N GLN A 50 24.61 -17.31 8.95
CA GLN A 50 24.38 -15.87 9.09
C GLN A 50 22.92 -15.64 9.46
N VAL A 51 22.69 -14.86 10.51
CA VAL A 51 21.35 -14.45 10.94
C VAL A 51 21.28 -12.94 10.91
N ARG A 52 20.28 -12.41 10.20
CA ARG A 52 19.99 -10.97 10.12
C ARG A 52 18.55 -10.74 10.53
N GLU A 53 18.34 -9.81 11.44
CA GLU A 53 17.02 -9.37 11.88
C GLU A 53 16.79 -7.92 11.45
N TYR A 54 15.57 -7.63 11.01
CA TYR A 54 15.14 -6.31 10.59
C TYR A 54 13.89 -5.90 11.37
N ARG A 55 14.04 -4.97 12.32
CA ARG A 55 12.94 -4.42 13.11
C ARG A 55 12.59 -3.01 12.64
N ASN A 56 11.30 -2.77 12.44
CA ASN A 56 10.78 -1.45 12.09
C ASN A 56 9.57 -1.18 12.97
N LYS A 57 9.45 0.05 13.49
CA LYS A 57 8.32 0.41 14.35
C LYS A 57 7.01 0.18 13.61
N GLY A 58 6.09 -0.58 14.21
CA GLY A 58 4.78 -0.88 13.64
C GLY A 58 4.76 -1.92 12.51
N GLN A 59 5.90 -2.55 12.19
CA GLN A 59 5.97 -3.68 11.26
C GLN A 59 6.38 -4.96 12.00
N ALA A 60 5.96 -6.11 11.47
CA ALA A 60 6.47 -7.39 11.95
C ALA A 60 7.98 -7.49 11.69
N THR A 61 8.67 -8.16 12.60
CA THR A 61 10.09 -8.48 12.45
C THR A 61 10.30 -9.36 11.23
N ASP A 62 11.29 -9.02 10.42
CA ASP A 62 11.80 -9.89 9.34
C ASP A 62 13.12 -10.50 9.80
N ILE A 63 13.24 -11.82 9.70
CA ILE A 63 14.45 -12.57 10.06
C ILE A 63 14.89 -13.35 8.83
N GLN A 64 16.16 -13.19 8.46
CA GLN A 64 16.80 -13.94 7.39
C GLN A 64 17.90 -14.81 7.99
N VAL A 65 17.82 -16.10 7.73
CA VAL A 65 18.84 -17.08 8.11
C VAL A 65 19.45 -17.66 6.84
N ARG A 66 20.77 -17.58 6.70
CA ARG A 66 21.52 -18.21 5.61
C ARG A 66 22.48 -19.20 6.23
N SER A 67 22.35 -20.48 5.90
CA SER A 67 23.26 -21.51 6.38
C SER A 67 24.56 -21.50 5.58
N GLY A 68 25.67 -21.85 6.23
CA GLY A 68 26.96 -22.07 5.55
C GLY A 68 26.93 -23.17 4.48
N PHE A 69 25.91 -24.04 4.51
CA PHE A 69 25.70 -25.10 3.52
C PHE A 69 24.84 -24.69 2.32
N GLY A 70 24.51 -23.39 2.20
CA GLY A 70 23.84 -22.83 1.02
C GLY A 70 22.31 -22.81 1.06
N THR A 71 21.69 -23.20 2.18
CA THR A 71 20.23 -23.02 2.38
C THR A 71 19.92 -21.65 2.97
N SER A 72 18.75 -21.11 2.65
CA SER A 72 18.28 -19.85 3.23
C SER A 72 16.82 -19.94 3.63
N TYR A 73 16.49 -19.36 4.76
CA TYR A 73 15.13 -19.24 5.27
C TYR A 73 14.82 -17.80 5.62
N GLN A 74 13.59 -17.37 5.34
CA GLN A 74 13.10 -16.03 5.67
C GLN A 74 11.80 -16.15 6.46
N MET A 75 11.78 -15.53 7.63
CA MET A 75 10.60 -15.39 8.47
C MET A 75 10.17 -13.94 8.45
N SER A 76 9.12 -13.64 7.70
CA SER A 76 8.47 -12.35 7.65
C SER A 76 7.03 -12.48 8.12
N LYS A 77 6.30 -11.36 8.25
CA LYS A 77 4.85 -11.46 8.38
C LYS A 77 4.30 -12.29 7.21
N PRO A 78 3.32 -13.17 7.45
CA PRO A 78 2.62 -13.82 6.36
C PRO A 78 2.05 -12.74 5.44
N GLU A 79 2.05 -13.04 4.14
CA GLU A 79 1.29 -12.23 3.20
C GLU A 79 -0.16 -12.16 3.65
N ASP A 80 -0.80 -11.03 3.37
CA ASP A 80 -2.18 -10.76 3.79
C ASP A 80 -3.08 -11.97 3.46
N SER A 81 -3.52 -12.64 4.52
CA SER A 81 -4.38 -13.82 4.45
C SER A 81 -5.86 -13.43 4.42
N SER A 82 -6.17 -12.14 4.27
CA SER A 82 -7.53 -11.68 4.07
C SER A 82 -8.18 -12.47 2.93
N PRO A 83 -9.46 -12.86 3.08
CA PRO A 83 -10.17 -13.58 2.04
C PRO A 83 -10.08 -12.77 0.74
N LYS A 84 -9.41 -13.32 -0.26
CA LYS A 84 -9.49 -12.76 -1.61
C LYS A 84 -10.89 -13.09 -2.12
N PHE A 85 -11.73 -12.07 -2.26
CA PHE A 85 -12.99 -12.22 -2.96
C PHE A 85 -12.66 -12.70 -4.36
N ARG A 86 -12.99 -13.96 -4.68
CA ARG A 86 -13.05 -14.39 -6.07
C ARG A 86 -14.13 -13.56 -6.73
N ASP A 87 -13.87 -13.05 -7.93
CA ASP A 87 -14.88 -12.46 -8.78
C ASP A 87 -15.89 -13.59 -9.09
N HIS A 88 -16.92 -13.68 -8.26
CA HIS A 88 -17.95 -14.69 -8.40
C HIS A 88 -18.92 -14.18 -9.47
N ASP A 89 -18.68 -14.58 -10.72
CA ASP A 89 -19.77 -14.77 -11.65
C ASP A 89 -20.61 -15.94 -11.11
N VAL A 90 -21.50 -15.61 -10.17
CA VAL A 90 -22.44 -16.56 -9.61
C VAL A 90 -23.30 -17.08 -10.76
N ASN A 91 -23.18 -18.38 -11.03
CA ASN A 91 -24.06 -19.09 -11.95
C ASN A 91 -25.50 -19.03 -11.40
N ARG A 92 -26.21 -17.93 -11.70
CA ARG A 92 -27.57 -17.68 -11.21
C ARG A 92 -28.52 -18.60 -11.94
N VAL A 93 -29.10 -19.53 -11.19
CA VAL A 93 -30.22 -20.34 -11.67
C VAL A 93 -31.50 -19.49 -11.69
N PRO A 94 -32.38 -19.66 -12.68
CA PRO A 94 -33.62 -18.91 -12.78
C PRO A 94 -34.57 -19.22 -11.61
N SER A 95 -35.27 -18.21 -11.12
CA SER A 95 -36.33 -18.35 -10.11
C SER A 95 -37.71 -18.41 -10.76
N VAL A 96 -38.64 -19.15 -10.13
CA VAL A 96 -40.05 -19.22 -10.51
C VAL A 96 -40.91 -18.62 -9.40
N ASN A 97 -41.85 -17.76 -9.76
CA ASN A 97 -42.85 -17.22 -8.83
C ASN A 97 -44.08 -18.14 -8.83
N LEU A 98 -44.40 -18.73 -7.69
CA LEU A 98 -45.65 -19.46 -7.49
C LEU A 98 -46.70 -18.48 -6.99
N GLN A 99 -47.75 -18.30 -7.79
CA GLN A 99 -48.95 -17.56 -7.41
C GLN A 99 -49.99 -18.58 -6.97
N TRP A 100 -50.53 -18.38 -5.77
CA TRP A 100 -51.63 -19.18 -5.21
C TRP A 100 -52.93 -18.41 -5.36
#